data_AF-C7AUF8-F1
#
_entry.id   AF-C7AUF8-F1
#
_cell.length_a   1.000
_cell.length_b   1.000
_cell.length_c   1.000
_cell.angle_alpha   90.00
_cell.angle_beta   90.00
_cell.angle_gamma   90.00
#
_symmetry.space_group_name_H-M   'P 1'
#
loop_
_entity.id
_entity.type
_entity.pdbx_description
1 polymer ?
#
loop_
_entity_poly.entity_id
_entity_poly.type
_entity_poly.pdbx_seq_one_letter_code
_entity_poly.pdbx_strand_id
1 'polypeptide(L)'
;GNDFYHEMKDSNVLDKVALVYGQMNEPPGNRLRVALTGLTMAEKFRDEGNDVLLFVDNIYRYTLAGTEVSALLGRMPSAVGYQPTLAEEMGVLQERITSTKEGSITSIQAVYVPADDLTDPSPATTFAHLDATVVLSRDIASLGIYPAVDPLDSTSRQLDPNVIGQEHYDTARGVQYVLQRYKELK
;
A
#
# COMPACT_ATOMS: atom_id res chain seq x y z
N GLY A 1 11.64 0.44 -13.14
CA GLY A 1 12.71 -0.53 -12.82
C GLY A 1 14.06 0.14 -12.94
N ASN A 2 14.57 0.29 -14.16
CA ASN A 2 15.89 0.87 -14.43
C ASN A 2 16.04 2.31 -13.92
N ASP A 3 15.06 3.18 -14.21
CA ASP A 3 15.12 4.60 -13.81
C ASP A 3 15.14 4.76 -12.27
N PHE A 4 14.33 3.98 -11.57
CA PHE A 4 14.29 3.97 -10.10
C PHE A 4 15.61 3.51 -9.49
N TYR A 5 16.28 2.53 -10.09
CA TYR A 5 17.61 2.11 -9.64
C TYR A 5 18.65 3.23 -9.81
N HIS A 6 18.61 3.95 -10.94
CA HIS A 6 19.49 5.08 -11.18
C HIS A 6 19.20 6.24 -10.22
N GLU A 7 17.93 6.55 -9.96
CA GLU A 7 17.54 7.57 -8.99
C GLU A 7 18.02 7.24 -7.57
N MET A 8 17.90 5.99 -7.15
CA MET A 8 18.41 5.51 -5.86
C MET A 8 19.95 5.54 -5.79
N LYS A 9 20.61 5.30 -6.93
CA LYS A 9 22.05 5.43 -7.05
C LYS A 9 22.50 6.88 -6.92
N ASP A 10 21.85 7.79 -7.64
CA ASP A 10 22.16 9.21 -7.65
C ASP A 10 21.85 9.86 -6.30
N SER A 11 20.86 9.32 -5.58
CA SER A 11 20.50 9.71 -4.21
C SER A 11 21.38 9.09 -3.11
N ASN A 12 22.35 8.23 -3.45
CA ASN A 12 23.24 7.53 -2.51
C ASN A 12 22.52 6.75 -1.39
N VAL A 13 21.45 6.02 -1.73
CA VAL A 13 20.69 5.20 -0.77
C VAL A 13 20.73 3.70 -1.06
N LEU A 14 21.41 3.27 -2.13
CA LEU A 14 21.49 1.86 -2.53
C LEU A 14 22.12 0.95 -1.46
N ASP A 15 22.95 1.47 -0.57
CA ASP A 15 23.55 0.72 0.54
C ASP A 15 22.54 0.35 1.64
N LYS A 16 21.37 1.00 1.65
CA LYS A 16 20.31 0.83 2.65
C LYS A 16 19.04 0.21 2.09
N VAL A 17 19.02 -0.12 0.79
CA VAL A 17 17.82 -0.58 0.10
C VAL A 17 18.09 -1.94 -0.55
N ALA A 18 17.18 -2.89 -0.30
CA ALA A 18 17.08 -4.11 -1.07
C ALA A 18 15.97 -3.97 -2.12
N LEU A 19 16.30 -4.23 -3.39
CA LEU A 19 15.35 -4.13 -4.50
C LEU A 19 14.96 -5.53 -4.98
N VAL A 20 13.67 -5.85 -4.94
CA VAL A 20 13.11 -7.10 -5.45
C VAL A 20 12.17 -6.78 -6.60
N TYR A 21 12.52 -7.20 -7.81
CA TYR A 21 11.76 -6.91 -9.02
C TYR A 21 11.03 -8.15 -9.53
N GLY A 22 9.76 -7.96 -9.90
CA GLY A 22 8.96 -8.91 -10.66
C GLY A 22 8.36 -8.15 -11.84
N GLN A 23 9.04 -8.21 -12.97
CA GLN A 23 8.72 -7.35 -14.11
C GLN A 23 7.40 -7.78 -14.77
N MET A 24 6.73 -6.86 -15.48
CA MET A 24 5.44 -7.16 -16.13
C MET A 24 5.54 -8.19 -17.27
N ASN A 25 6.72 -8.33 -17.88
CA ASN A 25 7.00 -9.36 -18.88
C ASN A 25 7.26 -10.75 -18.26
N GLU A 26 7.31 -10.87 -16.93
CA GLU A 26 7.46 -12.17 -16.27
C GLU A 26 6.11 -12.91 -16.14
N PRO A 27 6.15 -14.25 -16.10
CA PRO A 27 4.95 -15.06 -15.90
C PRO A 27 4.18 -14.66 -14.63
N PRO A 28 2.85 -14.84 -14.61
CA PRO A 28 2.02 -14.45 -13.46
C PRO A 28 2.42 -15.16 -12.17
N GLY A 29 2.97 -16.38 -12.25
CA GLY A 29 3.53 -17.08 -11.08
C GLY A 29 4.65 -16.31 -10.39
N ASN A 30 5.57 -15.69 -11.14
CA ASN A 30 6.65 -14.87 -10.58
C ASN A 30 6.08 -13.61 -9.93
N ARG A 31 5.17 -12.92 -10.63
CA ARG A 31 4.51 -11.70 -10.12
C ARG A 31 3.68 -11.95 -8.87
N LEU A 32 3.08 -13.14 -8.73
CA LEU A 32 2.35 -13.55 -7.53
C LEU A 32 3.28 -13.89 -6.35
N ARG A 33 4.58 -14.12 -6.57
CA ARG A 33 5.54 -14.52 -5.53
C ARG A 33 6.57 -13.45 -5.18
N VAL A 34 6.77 -12.45 -6.04
CA VAL A 34 7.74 -11.39 -5.81
C VAL A 34 7.47 -10.61 -4.51
N ALA A 35 6.20 -10.30 -4.21
CA ALA A 35 5.82 -9.60 -2.98
C ALA A 35 6.21 -10.41 -1.73
N LEU A 36 6.00 -11.74 -1.77
CA LEU A 36 6.38 -12.64 -0.68
C LEU A 36 7.90 -12.75 -0.54
N THR A 37 8.65 -12.61 -1.64
CA THR A 37 10.12 -12.60 -1.61
C THR A 37 10.64 -11.35 -0.91
N GLY A 38 10.12 -10.18 -1.29
CA GLY A 38 10.44 -8.90 -0.63
C GLY A 38 10.06 -8.92 0.85
N LEU A 39 8.88 -9.46 1.18
CA LEU A 39 8.43 -9.63 2.56
C LEU A 39 9.36 -10.56 3.35
N THR A 40 9.79 -11.69 2.78
CA THR A 40 10.69 -12.63 3.47
C THR A 40 12.04 -11.98 3.80
N MET A 41 12.55 -11.12 2.92
CA MET A 41 13.75 -10.34 3.21
C MET A 41 13.49 -9.31 4.32
N ALA A 42 12.35 -8.63 4.30
CA ALA A 42 11.97 -7.67 5.33
C ALA A 42 11.79 -8.35 6.71
N GLU A 43 11.16 -9.54 6.75
CA GLU A 43 10.98 -10.32 7.97
C GLU A 43 12.32 -10.73 8.57
N LYS A 44 13.30 -11.11 7.75
CA LYS A 44 14.64 -11.39 8.26
C LYS A 44 15.22 -10.18 9.01
N PHE A 45 15.16 -8.99 8.42
CA PHE A 45 15.66 -7.77 9.08
C PHE A 45 14.85 -7.40 10.33
N ARG A 46 13.52 -7.58 10.29
CA ARG A 46 12.64 -7.40 11.45
C ARG A 46 13.03 -8.32 12.60
N ASP A 47 13.25 -9.60 12.30
CA ASP A 47 13.56 -10.63 13.29
C ASP A 47 15.01 -10.51 13.82
N GLU A 48 15.87 -9.78 13.12
CA GLU A 48 17.18 -9.31 13.59
C GLU A 48 17.09 -8.06 14.49
N GLY A 49 15.88 -7.52 14.69
CA GLY A 49 15.60 -6.41 15.61
C GLY A 49 15.53 -5.02 14.95
N ASN A 50 15.35 -4.95 13.63
CA ASN A 50 15.31 -3.68 12.91
C ASN A 50 13.86 -3.22 12.63
N ASP A 51 13.70 -1.91 12.48
CA ASP A 51 12.50 -1.30 11.92
C ASP A 51 12.66 -1.15 10.39
N VAL A 52 11.87 -1.92 9.64
CA VAL A 52 12.02 -2.08 8.20
C VAL A 52 10.90 -1.35 7.47
N LEU A 53 11.26 -0.53 6.47
CA LEU A 53 10.30 0.01 5.52
C LEU A 53 10.17 -0.92 4.31
N LEU A 54 8.96 -1.42 4.06
CA LEU A 54 8.64 -2.27 2.93
C LEU A 54 7.79 -1.50 1.91
N PHE A 55 8.33 -1.27 0.71
CA PHE A 55 7.59 -0.63 -0.37
C PHE A 55 7.04 -1.67 -1.33
N VAL A 56 5.71 -1.72 -1.48
CA VAL A 56 5.02 -2.62 -2.43
C VAL A 56 4.39 -1.81 -3.55
N ASP A 57 5.04 -1.80 -4.70
CA ASP A 57 4.54 -1.14 -5.93
C ASP A 57 4.32 -2.19 -7.03
N ASN A 58 3.09 -2.62 -7.32
CA ASN A 58 1.78 -2.18 -6.81
C ASN A 58 1.01 -3.39 -6.27
N ILE A 59 0.37 -3.28 -5.11
CA ILE A 59 -0.35 -4.41 -4.48
C ILE A 59 -1.51 -4.92 -5.36
N TYR A 60 -2.11 -4.06 -6.17
CA TYR A 60 -3.12 -4.48 -7.16
C TYR A 60 -2.55 -5.48 -8.18
N ARG A 61 -1.26 -5.34 -8.55
CA ARG A 61 -0.59 -6.26 -9.50
C ARG A 61 -0.37 -7.65 -8.91
N TYR A 62 -0.23 -7.76 -7.59
CA TYR A 62 -0.22 -9.04 -6.88
C TYR A 62 -1.59 -9.73 -7.04
N THR A 63 -2.69 -9.00 -6.79
CA THR A 63 -4.04 -9.52 -6.99
C THR A 63 -4.29 -9.96 -8.44
N LEU A 64 -3.92 -9.13 -9.43
CA LEU A 64 -4.11 -9.44 -10.85
C LEU A 64 -3.34 -10.72 -11.25
N ALA A 65 -2.10 -10.88 -10.79
CA ALA A 65 -1.33 -12.09 -11.00
C ALA A 65 -2.01 -13.32 -10.36
N GLY A 66 -2.64 -13.15 -9.19
CA GLY A 66 -3.43 -14.19 -8.53
C GLY A 66 -4.62 -14.63 -9.37
N THR A 67 -5.37 -13.68 -9.93
CA THR A 67 -6.47 -13.97 -10.87
C THR A 67 -5.98 -14.75 -12.10
N GLU A 68 -4.87 -14.33 -12.71
CA GLU A 68 -4.28 -15.02 -13.87
C GLU A 68 -3.86 -16.46 -13.53
N VAL A 69 -3.17 -16.67 -12.40
CA VAL A 69 -2.78 -18.03 -11.94
C VAL A 69 -4.01 -18.88 -11.64
N SER A 70 -5.02 -18.31 -10.98
CA SER A 70 -6.27 -19.02 -10.66
C SER A 70 -7.00 -19.50 -11.91
N ALA A 71 -7.04 -18.66 -12.96
CA ALA A 71 -7.61 -19.03 -14.24
C ALA A 71 -6.83 -20.16 -14.92
N LEU A 72 -5.49 -20.11 -14.90
CA LEU A 72 -4.63 -21.18 -15.43
C LEU A 72 -4.82 -22.52 -14.69
N LEU A 73 -5.14 -22.47 -13.40
CA LEU A 73 -5.45 -23.64 -12.57
C LEU A 73 -6.88 -24.16 -12.76
N GLY A 74 -7.70 -23.54 -13.63
CA GLY A 74 -9.07 -23.95 -13.90
C GLY A 74 -10.04 -23.73 -12.73
N ARG A 75 -9.70 -22.82 -11.80
CA ARG A 75 -10.60 -22.47 -10.70
C ARG A 75 -11.73 -21.59 -11.23
N MET A 76 -12.96 -21.81 -10.73
CA MET A 76 -14.08 -20.92 -11.07
C MET A 76 -13.82 -19.51 -10.52
N PRO A 77 -14.03 -18.46 -11.32
CA PRO A 77 -13.89 -17.09 -10.87
C PRO A 77 -14.99 -16.71 -9.87
N SER A 78 -14.67 -15.80 -8.96
CA SER A 78 -15.57 -15.20 -7.99
C SER A 78 -16.13 -13.86 -8.51
N ALA A 79 -16.59 -13.00 -7.60
CA ALA A 79 -17.06 -11.65 -7.89
C ALA A 79 -16.08 -10.88 -8.80
N VAL A 80 -16.63 -10.23 -9.83
CA VAL A 80 -15.89 -9.36 -10.76
C VAL A 80 -14.72 -10.07 -11.49
N GLY A 81 -14.67 -11.41 -11.46
CA GLY A 81 -13.65 -12.20 -12.16
C GLY A 81 -12.40 -12.50 -11.33
N TYR A 82 -12.34 -12.13 -10.05
CA TYR A 82 -11.20 -12.42 -9.17
C TYR A 82 -11.13 -13.89 -8.75
N GLN A 83 -9.96 -14.31 -8.26
CA GLN A 83 -9.79 -15.64 -7.70
C GLN A 83 -10.66 -15.86 -6.45
N PRO A 84 -11.21 -17.06 -6.22
CA PRO A 84 -12.01 -17.34 -5.01
C PRO A 84 -11.18 -17.29 -3.73
N THR A 85 -9.85 -17.41 -3.84
CA THR A 85 -8.88 -17.35 -2.74
C THR A 85 -8.35 -15.94 -2.45
N LEU A 86 -8.96 -14.88 -3.02
CA LEU A 86 -8.44 -13.52 -2.96
C LEU A 86 -8.21 -13.04 -1.51
N ALA A 87 -9.22 -13.18 -0.65
CA ALA A 87 -9.14 -12.73 0.73
C ALA A 87 -8.09 -13.50 1.53
N GLU A 88 -7.98 -14.81 1.32
CA GLU A 88 -6.99 -15.65 1.99
C GLU A 88 -5.56 -15.30 1.53
N GLU A 89 -5.33 -15.20 0.22
CA GLU A 89 -4.02 -14.86 -0.34
C GLU A 89 -3.56 -13.45 0.02
N MET A 90 -4.50 -12.51 0.14
CA MET A 90 -4.21 -11.17 0.64
C MET A 90 -3.87 -11.20 2.13
N GLY A 91 -4.68 -11.88 2.94
CA GLY A 91 -4.44 -12.01 4.38
C GLY A 91 -3.08 -12.64 4.69
N VAL A 92 -2.70 -13.71 3.98
CA VAL A 92 -1.37 -14.35 4.16
C VAL A 92 -0.21 -13.39 3.94
N LEU A 93 -0.35 -12.46 2.98
CA LEU A 93 0.67 -11.45 2.72
C LEU A 93 0.63 -10.33 3.78
N GLN A 94 -0.56 -9.77 4.05
CA GLN A 94 -0.74 -8.59 4.89
C GLN A 94 -0.48 -8.88 6.37
N GLU A 95 -0.95 -10.01 6.91
CA GLU A 95 -0.81 -10.32 8.34
C GLU A 95 0.65 -10.58 8.77
N ARG A 96 1.53 -10.86 7.81
CA ARG A 96 2.98 -10.98 8.05
C ARG A 96 3.66 -9.62 8.14
N ILE A 97 3.06 -8.58 7.58
CA ILE A 97 3.50 -7.19 7.68
C ILE A 97 2.98 -6.64 8.99
N THR A 98 3.75 -6.82 10.05
CA THR A 98 3.34 -6.38 11.38
C THR A 98 4.55 -6.09 12.26
N SER A 99 4.29 -5.46 13.40
CA SER A 99 5.27 -5.25 14.46
C SER A 99 5.32 -6.45 15.40
N THR A 100 6.52 -6.92 15.72
CA THR A 100 6.75 -7.96 16.72
C THR A 100 7.38 -7.35 17.97
N LYS A 101 7.83 -8.20 18.91
CA LYS A 101 8.56 -7.73 20.09
C LYS A 101 10.01 -7.33 19.78
N GLU A 102 10.56 -7.86 18.69
CA GLU A 102 11.97 -7.67 18.34
C GLU A 102 12.14 -6.49 17.37
N GLY A 103 11.23 -6.30 16.42
CA GLY A 103 11.30 -5.22 15.43
C GLY A 103 9.97 -5.02 14.69
N SER A 104 9.96 -4.15 13.68
CA SER A 104 8.75 -3.82 12.93
C SER A 104 8.93 -3.87 11.42
N ILE A 105 7.83 -4.14 10.70
CA ILE A 105 7.74 -3.87 9.26
C ILE A 105 6.64 -2.84 9.07
N THR A 106 7.01 -1.66 8.59
CA THR A 106 6.07 -0.64 8.15
C THR A 106 5.97 -0.70 6.64
N SER A 107 4.82 -1.09 6.10
CA SER A 107 4.63 -1.15 4.65
C SER A 107 3.99 0.10 4.06
N ILE A 108 4.53 0.58 2.95
CA ILE A 108 3.90 1.58 2.10
C ILE A 108 3.52 0.88 0.79
N GLN A 109 2.22 0.79 0.52
CA GLN A 109 1.69 -0.01 -0.58
C GLN A 109 0.93 0.91 -1.54
N ALA A 110 1.36 0.94 -2.80
CA ALA A 110 0.60 1.62 -3.84
C ALA A 110 -0.62 0.76 -4.19
N VAL A 111 -1.82 1.31 -3.98
CA VAL A 111 -3.09 0.67 -4.35
C VAL A 111 -3.62 1.36 -5.61
N TYR A 112 -3.72 0.62 -6.70
CA TYR A 112 -4.45 1.09 -7.88
C TYR A 112 -5.93 0.73 -7.74
N VAL A 113 -6.81 1.73 -7.80
CA VAL A 113 -8.28 1.54 -7.77
C VAL A 113 -8.79 1.49 -9.22
N PRO A 114 -9.30 0.35 -9.70
CA PRO A 114 -9.84 0.25 -11.04
C PRO A 114 -11.07 1.14 -11.22
N ALA A 115 -11.09 1.97 -12.26
CA ALA A 115 -12.21 2.84 -12.60
C ALA A 115 -12.70 3.75 -11.46
N ASP A 116 -11.82 4.08 -10.50
CA ASP A 116 -12.13 4.84 -9.29
C ASP A 116 -13.25 4.21 -8.43
N ASP A 117 -13.49 2.90 -8.57
CA ASP A 117 -14.48 2.15 -7.81
C ASP A 117 -13.87 1.48 -6.56
N LEU A 118 -14.09 2.11 -5.40
CA LEU A 118 -13.65 1.59 -4.10
C LEU A 118 -14.41 0.33 -3.66
N THR A 119 -15.50 -0.02 -4.34
CA THR A 119 -16.31 -1.22 -4.05
C THR A 119 -15.80 -2.46 -4.77
N ASP A 120 -14.82 -2.32 -5.67
CA ASP A 120 -14.16 -3.45 -6.30
C ASP A 120 -13.53 -4.38 -5.24
N PRO A 121 -13.67 -5.71 -5.37
CA PRO A 121 -13.16 -6.65 -4.37
C PRO A 121 -11.67 -6.51 -4.04
N SER A 122 -10.83 -6.10 -4.99
CA SER A 122 -9.39 -5.97 -4.78
C SER A 122 -9.02 -4.83 -3.81
N PRO A 123 -9.38 -3.55 -4.07
CA PRO A 123 -9.17 -2.48 -3.12
C PRO A 123 -9.95 -2.71 -1.83
N ALA A 124 -11.21 -3.18 -1.88
CA ALA A 124 -12.01 -3.43 -0.68
C ALA A 124 -11.33 -4.41 0.29
N THR A 125 -10.78 -5.53 -0.23
CA THR A 125 -10.04 -6.51 0.58
C THR A 125 -8.73 -5.93 1.10
N THR A 126 -8.02 -5.16 0.26
CA THR A 126 -6.73 -4.55 0.65
C THR A 126 -6.93 -3.52 1.77
N PHE A 127 -7.92 -2.64 1.65
CA PHE A 127 -8.21 -1.60 2.64
C PHE A 127 -8.59 -2.15 4.01
N ALA A 128 -9.15 -3.36 4.08
CA ALA A 128 -9.45 -4.00 5.37
C ALA A 128 -8.19 -4.21 6.23
N HIS A 129 -7.03 -4.43 5.59
CA HIS A 129 -5.74 -4.66 6.26
C HIS A 129 -4.90 -3.38 6.44
N LEU A 130 -5.29 -2.25 5.84
CA LEU A 130 -4.50 -1.01 5.95
C LEU A 130 -4.91 -0.20 7.18
N ASP A 131 -3.92 0.23 7.96
CA ASP A 131 -4.13 1.09 9.14
C ASP A 131 -4.24 2.58 8.81
N ALA A 132 -3.72 2.98 7.66
CA ALA A 132 -3.81 4.34 7.14
C ALA A 132 -3.93 4.33 5.62
N THR A 133 -4.67 5.28 5.10
CA THR A 133 -4.86 5.51 3.67
C THR A 133 -4.43 6.93 3.33
N VAL A 134 -3.54 7.07 2.36
CA VAL A 134 -3.12 8.37 1.81
C VAL A 134 -3.62 8.44 0.38
N VAL A 135 -4.59 9.31 0.14
CA VAL A 135 -5.21 9.49 -1.18
C VAL A 135 -4.47 10.58 -1.94
N LEU A 136 -4.05 10.31 -3.16
CA LEU A 136 -3.42 11.28 -4.05
C LEU A 136 -4.44 11.81 -5.05
N SER A 137 -4.70 13.12 -5.02
CA SER A 137 -5.74 13.76 -5.84
C SER A 137 -5.15 14.48 -7.06
N ARG A 138 -5.74 14.23 -8.23
CA ARG A 138 -5.40 14.95 -9.47
C ARG A 138 -5.78 16.42 -9.41
N ASP A 139 -6.87 16.75 -8.72
CA ASP A 139 -7.34 18.13 -8.58
C ASP A 139 -6.32 18.95 -7.79
N ILE A 140 -5.75 18.39 -6.71
CA ILE A 140 -4.71 19.03 -5.92
C ILE A 140 -3.41 19.17 -6.72
N ALA A 141 -3.02 18.13 -7.47
CA ALA A 141 -1.85 18.18 -8.34
C ALA A 141 -2.00 19.27 -9.42
N SER A 142 -3.20 19.46 -9.97
CA SER A 142 -3.48 20.49 -10.99
C SER A 142 -3.29 21.93 -10.48
N LEU A 143 -3.35 22.12 -9.16
CA LEU A 143 -3.06 23.40 -8.48
C LEU A 143 -1.55 23.62 -8.23
N GLY A 144 -0.70 22.65 -8.59
CA GLY A 144 0.75 22.72 -8.38
C GLY A 144 1.20 22.39 -6.95
N ILE A 145 0.34 21.76 -6.14
CA ILE A 145 0.64 21.39 -4.75
C ILE A 145 1.25 19.98 -4.72
N TYR A 146 2.48 19.86 -4.18
CA TYR A 146 3.20 18.59 -4.06
C TYR A 146 3.76 18.40 -2.63
N PRO A 147 3.57 17.22 -1.99
CA PRO A 147 2.86 16.04 -2.51
C PRO A 147 1.34 16.28 -2.62
N ALA A 148 0.70 15.71 -3.64
CA ALA A 148 -0.71 15.95 -3.98
C ALA A 148 -1.69 15.14 -3.11
N VAL A 149 -1.49 15.16 -1.79
CA VAL A 149 -2.29 14.42 -0.81
C VAL A 149 -3.63 15.12 -0.60
N ASP A 150 -4.73 14.37 -0.66
CA ASP A 150 -6.05 14.85 -0.25
C ASP A 150 -6.17 14.81 1.28
N PRO A 151 -6.22 15.96 1.97
CA PRO A 151 -6.21 16.02 3.43
C PRO A 151 -7.55 15.62 4.07
N LEU A 152 -8.62 15.52 3.27
CA LEU A 152 -9.97 15.16 3.75
C LEU A 152 -10.28 13.69 3.49
N ASP A 153 -9.84 13.16 2.34
CA ASP A 153 -10.08 11.76 1.98
C ASP A 153 -8.98 10.81 2.53
N SER A 154 -7.82 11.34 2.94
CA SER A 154 -6.78 10.55 3.62
C SER A 154 -7.13 10.34 5.10
N THR A 155 -6.93 9.12 5.60
CA THR A 155 -7.30 8.74 6.96
C THR A 155 -6.24 7.88 7.63
N SER A 156 -6.24 7.85 8.97
CA SER A 156 -5.41 6.95 9.75
C SER A 156 -6.13 6.54 11.02
N ARG A 157 -6.05 5.25 11.37
CA ARG A 157 -6.53 4.73 12.66
C ARG A 157 -5.75 5.31 13.84
N GLN A 158 -4.51 5.76 13.60
CA GLN A 158 -3.66 6.36 14.63
C GLN A 158 -4.03 7.81 14.94
N LEU A 159 -4.95 8.41 14.18
CA LEU A 159 -5.49 9.75 14.46
C LEU A 159 -6.51 9.70 15.61
N ASP A 160 -6.03 9.33 16.79
CA ASP A 160 -6.78 9.20 18.04
C ASP A 160 -6.03 9.92 19.17
N PRO A 161 -6.69 10.79 19.97
CA PRO A 161 -6.03 11.55 21.04
C PRO A 161 -5.36 10.66 22.11
N ASN A 162 -5.79 9.41 22.27
CA ASN A 162 -5.17 8.46 23.20
C ASN A 162 -3.84 7.90 22.68
N VAL A 163 -3.59 8.00 21.36
CA VAL A 163 -2.36 7.54 20.72
C VAL A 163 -1.39 8.69 20.50
N ILE A 164 -1.86 9.77 19.86
CA ILE A 164 -1.00 10.89 19.42
C ILE A 164 -1.03 12.10 20.35
N GLY A 165 -1.84 12.07 21.40
CA GLY A 165 -2.06 13.17 22.32
C GLY A 165 -3.09 14.18 21.83
N GLN A 166 -3.66 14.93 22.80
CA GLN A 166 -4.78 15.84 22.55
C GLN A 166 -4.41 17.01 21.63
N GLU A 167 -3.23 17.62 21.83
CA GLU A 167 -2.79 18.78 21.06
C GLU A 167 -2.64 18.45 19.57
N HIS A 168 -2.02 17.32 19.24
CA HIS A 168 -1.85 16.88 17.86
C HIS A 168 -3.21 16.56 17.22
N TYR A 169 -4.07 15.84 17.95
CA TYR A 169 -5.41 15.50 17.47
C TYR A 169 -6.25 16.76 17.18
N ASP A 170 -6.30 17.71 18.10
CA ASP A 170 -7.10 18.94 17.95
C ASP A 170 -6.58 19.81 16.81
N THR A 171 -5.25 19.89 16.65
CA THR A 171 -4.64 20.61 15.52
C THR A 171 -5.03 19.97 14.19
N ALA A 172 -4.91 18.64 14.07
CA ALA A 172 -5.27 17.93 12.85
C ALA A 172 -6.77 18.07 12.52
N ARG A 173 -7.65 17.92 13.50
CA ARG A 173 -9.10 18.11 13.32
C ARG A 173 -9.49 19.54 12.99
N GLY A 174 -8.81 20.53 13.58
CA GLY A 174 -8.99 21.94 13.26
C GLY A 174 -8.66 22.24 11.79
N VAL A 175 -7.53 21.73 11.29
CA VAL A 175 -7.14 21.86 9.88
C VAL A 175 -8.18 21.20 8.96
N GLN A 176 -8.60 19.97 9.26
CA GLN A 176 -9.64 19.27 8.47
C GLN A 176 -10.95 20.06 8.45
N TYR A 177 -11.38 20.60 9.58
CA TYR A 177 -12.61 21.40 9.66
C TYR A 177 -12.56 22.66 8.78
N VAL A 178 -11.45 23.38 8.81
CA VAL A 178 -11.26 24.59 7.99
C VAL A 178 -11.28 24.23 6.50
N LEU A 179 -10.59 23.15 6.11
CA LEU A 179 -10.54 22.70 4.72
C LEU A 179 -11.89 22.17 4.22
N GLN A 180 -12.63 21.46 5.06
CA GLN A 180 -13.98 20.99 4.76
C GLN A 180 -14.92 22.18 4.49
N ARG A 181 -14.91 23.19 5.37
CA ARG A 181 -15.69 24.43 5.16
C ARG A 181 -15.30 25.15 3.88
N TYR A 182 -14.00 25.23 3.58
CA TYR A 182 -13.55 25.84 2.33
C TYR A 182 -14.09 25.10 1.10
N LYS A 183 -14.12 23.75 1.13
CA LYS A 183 -14.67 22.91 0.06
C LYS A 183 -16.18 23.09 -0.11
N GLU A 184 -16.94 23.25 0.98
CA GLU A 184 -18.39 23.49 0.97
C GLU A 184 -18.80 24.88 0.45
N LEU A 185 -17.92 25.88 0.59
CA LEU A 185 -18.17 27.26 0.15
C LEU A 185 -17.79 27.51 -1.32
N LYS A 186 -17.19 26.52 -1.98
CA LYS A 186 -16.75 26.58 -3.38
C LYS A 186 -17.83 26.02 -4.30
#